data_AF-A0A9D8AYF3-F1
#
_entry.id   AF-A0A9D8AYF3-F1
#
_cell.length_a   1.000
_cell.length_b   1.000
_cell.length_c   1.000
_cell.angle_alpha   90.00
_cell.angle_beta   90.00
_cell.angle_gamma   90.00
#
_symmetry.space_group_name_H-M   'P 1'
#
loop_
_entity.id
_entity.type
_entity.pdbx_description
1 polymer ?
#
loop_
_entity_poly.entity_id
_entity_poly.type
_entity_poly.pdbx_seq_one_letter_code
_entity_poly.pdbx_strand_id
1 'polypeptide(L)'
;MNTPRIESVTPLQGKRLLVTFVNGIQKIYDCQGVLNLDRFQLLKHDAFFKAITVDPGGYGVSWSDETDLSEYELWNNGVQAASPLDVFSKELLT
;
A
#
# COMPACT_ATOMS: atom_id res chain seq x y z
N MET A 1 -14.43 -4.06 -13.04
CA MET A 1 -12.95 -4.24 -13.00
C MET A 1 -12.64 -5.25 -11.92
N ASN A 2 -11.77 -6.23 -12.19
CA ASN A 2 -11.35 -7.20 -11.18
C ASN A 2 -10.06 -6.68 -10.53
N THR A 3 -10.17 -6.09 -9.35
CA THR A 3 -9.00 -5.62 -8.60
C THR A 3 -8.25 -6.83 -8.02
N PRO A 4 -6.92 -6.94 -8.22
CA PRO A 4 -6.15 -8.01 -7.59
C PRO A 4 -6.24 -7.99 -6.07
N ARG A 5 -6.20 -9.17 -5.44
CA ARG A 5 -6.07 -9.29 -3.98
C ARG A 5 -4.70 -8.84 -3.51
N ILE A 6 -4.66 -8.35 -2.28
CA ILE A 6 -3.42 -8.01 -1.58
C ILE A 6 -2.78 -9.30 -1.09
N GLU A 7 -1.51 -9.48 -1.40
CA GLU A 7 -0.69 -10.58 -0.91
C GLU A 7 0.08 -10.16 0.35
N SER A 8 0.70 -8.98 0.32
CA SER A 8 1.45 -8.45 1.45
C SER A 8 1.47 -6.93 1.48
N VAL A 9 1.72 -6.38 2.67
CA VAL A 9 1.89 -4.95 2.91
C VAL A 9 3.12 -4.72 3.76
N THR A 10 3.92 -3.72 3.41
CA THR A 10 5.08 -3.26 4.20
C THR A 10 4.97 -1.76 4.44
N PRO A 11 4.92 -1.30 5.71
CA PRO A 11 4.95 0.13 6.01
C PRO A 11 6.35 0.70 5.70
N LEU A 12 6.37 1.84 5.03
CA LEU A 12 7.57 2.59 4.65
C LEU A 12 7.65 3.93 5.40
N GLN A 13 8.82 4.56 5.34
CA GLN A 13 9.00 5.94 5.82
C GLN A 13 8.07 6.92 5.09
N GLY A 14 7.66 7.98 5.80
CA GLY A 14 6.80 9.04 5.27
C GLY A 14 5.32 8.69 5.24
N LYS A 15 4.87 7.65 5.97
CA LYS A 15 3.48 7.15 5.97
C LYS A 15 3.06 6.59 4.61
N ARG A 16 3.96 5.82 3.99
CA ARG A 16 3.70 5.13 2.74
C ARG A 16 3.56 3.63 2.99
N LEU A 17 2.82 2.95 2.13
CA LEU A 17 2.68 1.50 2.13
C LEU A 17 3.25 0.96 0.82
N LEU A 18 4.13 -0.03 0.90
CA LEU A 18 4.43 -0.91 -0.23
C LEU A 18 3.44 -2.07 -0.19
N VAL A 19 2.57 -2.15 -1.19
CA VAL A 19 1.55 -3.17 -1.32
C VAL A 19 1.93 -4.10 -2.47
N THR A 20 2.07 -5.40 -2.19
CA THR A 20 2.25 -6.43 -3.22
C THR A 20 0.91 -7.10 -3.45
N PHE A 21 0.49 -7.17 -4.71
CA PHE A 21 -0.74 -7.83 -5.13
C PHE A 21 -0.43 -9.23 -5.67
N VAL A 22 -1.42 -10.13 -5.62
CA VAL A 22 -1.27 -11.55 -6.04
C VAL A 22 -0.86 -11.76 -7.51
N ASN A 23 -0.93 -10.71 -8.34
CA ASN A 23 -0.44 -10.73 -9.72
C ASN A 23 1.05 -10.31 -9.84
N GLY A 24 1.75 -10.16 -8.71
CA GLY A 24 3.15 -9.75 -8.64
C GLY A 24 3.40 -8.25 -8.79
N ILE A 25 2.36 -7.44 -9.04
CA ILE A 25 2.52 -5.99 -9.14
C ILE A 25 2.67 -5.40 -7.74
N GLN A 26 3.65 -4.51 -7.59
CA GLN A 26 3.85 -3.73 -6.38
C GLN A 26 3.44 -2.28 -6.60
N LYS A 27 2.76 -1.69 -5.61
CA LYS A 27 2.39 -0.27 -5.61
C LYS A 27 2.78 0.38 -4.30
N ILE A 28 3.19 1.64 -4.39
CA ILE A 28 3.41 2.53 -3.26
C ILE A 28 2.17 3.41 -3.12
N TYR A 29 1.49 3.29 -1.98
CA TYR A 29 0.37 4.16 -1.61
C TYR A 29 0.85 5.20 -0.59
N ASP A 30 0.53 6.48 -0.83
CA ASP A 30 0.86 7.58 0.09
C ASP A 30 -0.34 7.88 0.99
N CYS A 31 -0.25 7.52 2.27
CA CYS A 31 -1.35 7.73 3.21
C CYS A 31 -1.52 9.20 3.59
N GLN A 32 -0.59 10.12 3.27
CA GLN A 32 -0.72 11.55 3.63
C GLN A 32 -2.04 12.15 3.15
N GLY A 33 -2.57 11.68 2.00
CA GLY A 33 -3.86 12.12 1.46
C GLY A 33 -5.06 11.78 2.35
N VAL A 34 -5.00 10.68 3.12
CA VAL A 34 -6.10 10.22 3.97
C VAL A 34 -5.92 10.56 5.46
N LEU A 35 -4.70 10.91 5.89
CA LEU A 35 -4.39 11.25 7.30
C LEU A 35 -5.14 12.46 7.85
N ASN A 36 -5.83 13.24 7.00
CA ASN A 36 -6.67 14.35 7.43
C ASN A 36 -8.08 13.92 7.87
N LEU A 37 -8.51 12.71 7.52
CA LEU A 37 -9.79 12.17 7.95
C LEU A 37 -9.69 11.66 9.40
N ASP A 38 -10.73 11.89 10.20
CA ASP A 38 -10.73 11.59 11.63
C ASP A 38 -10.36 10.14 11.94
N ARG A 39 -10.91 9.18 11.18
CA ARG A 39 -10.63 7.75 11.32
C ARG A 39 -9.16 7.37 11.11
N PHE A 40 -8.35 8.21 10.45
CA PHE A 40 -6.94 7.94 10.17
C PHE A 40 -5.97 8.76 11.03
N GLN A 41 -6.45 9.61 11.95
CA GLN A 41 -5.58 10.49 12.73
C GLN A 41 -4.56 9.73 13.57
N LEU A 42 -4.93 8.57 14.14
CA LEU A 42 -4.02 7.74 14.93
C LEU A 42 -2.80 7.25 14.12
N LEU A 43 -2.94 7.11 12.80
CA LEU A 43 -1.87 6.67 11.92
C LEU A 43 -0.76 7.70 11.77
N LYS A 44 -0.95 8.95 12.24
CA LYS A 44 0.13 9.93 12.39
C LYS A 44 1.21 9.45 13.36
N HIS A 45 0.87 8.61 14.32
CA HIS A 45 1.82 7.97 15.22
C HIS A 45 2.43 6.71 14.60
N ASP A 46 3.75 6.58 14.63
CA ASP A 46 4.46 5.48 13.95
C ASP A 46 4.15 4.09 14.49
N ALA A 47 3.92 3.97 15.80
CA ALA A 47 3.59 2.68 16.41
C ALA A 47 2.27 2.12 15.85
N PHE A 48 1.24 2.97 15.74
CA PHE A 48 -0.03 2.59 15.13
C PHE A 48 0.14 2.30 13.65
N PHE A 49 0.79 3.17 12.89
CA PHE A 49 0.99 2.96 11.45
C PHE A 49 1.68 1.63 11.11
N LYS A 50 2.66 1.22 11.92
CA LYS A 50 3.42 -0.02 11.71
C LYS A 50 2.66 -1.30 12.10
N ALA A 51 1.53 -1.18 12.81
CA ALA A 51 0.69 -2.31 13.19
C ALA A 51 -0.24 -2.80 12.06
N ILE A 52 -0.04 -2.31 10.83
CA ILE A 52 -0.84 -2.65 9.66
C ILE A 52 -0.80 -4.15 9.36
N THR A 53 -1.95 -4.72 9.03
CA THR A 53 -2.08 -6.12 8.60
C THR A 53 -2.92 -6.24 7.33
N VAL A 54 -2.68 -7.30 6.54
CA VAL A 54 -3.57 -7.66 5.44
C VAL A 54 -4.81 -8.36 6.00
N ASP A 55 -5.99 -7.95 5.53
CA ASP A 55 -7.24 -8.57 5.96
C ASP A 55 -7.37 -10.00 5.41
N PRO A 56 -8.10 -10.89 6.11
CA PRO A 56 -8.39 -12.23 5.60
C PRO A 56 -8.94 -12.22 4.17
N GLY A 57 -8.30 -12.99 3.29
CA GLY A 57 -8.68 -13.08 1.88
C GLY A 57 -8.13 -11.94 0.98
N GLY A 58 -7.40 -10.97 1.52
CA GLY A 58 -6.68 -9.96 0.74
C GLY A 58 -7.57 -8.88 0.12
N TYR A 59 -8.72 -8.60 0.74
CA TYR A 59 -9.67 -7.56 0.31
C TYR A 59 -9.28 -6.15 0.82
N GLY A 60 -8.30 -6.05 1.71
CA GLY A 60 -7.91 -4.80 2.31
C GLY A 60 -6.74 -4.95 3.25
N VAL A 61 -6.40 -3.84 3.89
CA VAL A 61 -5.48 -3.77 5.01
C VAL A 61 -6.16 -3.00 6.14
N SER A 62 -5.90 -3.40 7.37
CA SER A 62 -6.48 -2.78 8.56
C SER A 62 -5.45 -2.53 9.65
N TRP A 63 -5.73 -1.47 10.41
CA TRP A 63 -5.09 -1.18 11.71
C TRP A 63 -6.04 -1.49 12.88
N SER A 64 -7.35 -1.50 12.62
CA SER A 64 -8.44 -1.77 13.56
C SER A 64 -9.75 -1.93 12.77
N ASP A 65 -10.83 -2.34 13.44
CA ASP A 65 -12.17 -2.47 12.84
C ASP A 65 -12.71 -1.17 12.21
N GLU A 66 -12.24 0.00 12.66
CA GLU A 66 -12.70 1.30 12.17
C GLU A 66 -11.72 1.96 11.19
N THR A 67 -10.52 1.39 11.02
CA THR A 67 -9.41 1.98 10.27
C THR A 67 -8.85 0.97 9.28
N ASP A 68 -9.35 1.03 8.05
CA ASP A 68 -9.01 0.13 6.95
C ASP A 68 -8.94 0.87 5.60
N LEU A 69 -8.24 0.23 4.65
CA LEU A 69 -8.20 0.61 3.24
C LEU A 69 -8.44 -0.64 2.38
N SER A 70 -9.33 -0.53 1.39
CA SER A 70 -9.63 -1.63 0.48
C SER A 70 -8.52 -1.87 -0.55
N GLU A 71 -8.48 -3.08 -1.10
CA GLU A 71 -7.64 -3.42 -2.25
C GLU A 71 -7.91 -2.51 -3.46
N TYR A 72 -9.17 -2.13 -3.68
CA TYR A 72 -9.56 -1.18 -4.74
C TYR A 72 -8.92 0.20 -4.57
N GLU A 73 -8.95 0.74 -3.36
CA GLU A 73 -8.33 2.03 -3.02
C GLU A 73 -6.81 1.97 -3.26
N LEU A 74 -6.16 0.96 -2.71
CA LEU A 74 -4.71 0.78 -2.81
C LEU A 74 -4.25 0.53 -4.26
N TRP A 75 -5.05 -0.20 -5.04
CA TRP A 75 -4.73 -0.50 -6.44
C TRP A 75 -4.85 0.74 -7.33
N ASN A 76 -5.93 1.50 -7.20
CA ASN A 76 -6.20 2.61 -8.12
C ASN A 76 -5.39 3.87 -7.79
N ASN A 77 -5.16 4.13 -6.50
CA ASN A 77 -4.48 5.35 -6.06
C ASN A 77 -3.01 5.11 -5.70
N GLY A 78 -2.55 3.86 -5.70
CA GLY A 78 -1.13 3.51 -5.54
C GLY A 78 -0.33 3.69 -6.84
N VAL A 79 0.88 4.22 -6.73
CA VAL A 79 1.84 4.35 -7.84
C VAL A 79 2.62 3.05 -7.98
N GLN A 80 2.66 2.47 -9.18
CA GLN A 80 3.40 1.24 -9.41
C GLN A 80 4.89 1.43 -9.09
N ALA A 81 5.43 0.57 -8.24
CA ALA A 81 6.86 0.56 -7.94
C ALA A 81 7.62 0.09 -9.17
N ALA A 82 8.77 0.72 -9.48
CA ALA A 82 9.61 0.27 -10.57
C ALA A 82 10.04 -1.18 -10.30
N SER A 83 9.89 -2.06 -11.28
CA SER A 83 10.49 -3.39 -11.14
C SER A 83 12.01 -3.26 -11.22
N PRO A 84 12.78 -4.13 -10.54
CA PRO A 84 14.23 -4.17 -10.72
C PRO A 84 14.60 -4.28 -12.21
N LEU A 85 13.81 -5.01 -13.00
CA LEU A 85 13.99 -5.16 -14.44
C LEU A 85 13.80 -3.84 -15.22
N ASP A 86 12.91 -2.96 -14.78
CA ASP A 86 12.71 -1.63 -15.41
C ASP A 86 13.92 -0.71 -15.19
N VAL A 87 14.62 -0.87 -14.07
CA VAL A 87 15.85 -0.14 -13.78
C VAL A 87 17.00 -0.66 -14.65
N PHE A 88 17.20 -1.99 -14.71
CA PHE A 88 18.23 -2.61 -15.56
C PHE A 88 18.04 -2.28 -17.05
N SER A 89 16.80 -2.22 -17.53
CA SER A 89 16.51 -1.89 -18.93
C SER A 89 16.91 -0.46 -19.30
N LYS A 90 16.87 0.49 -18.36
CA LYS A 90 17.29 1.88 -18.59
C LYS A 90 18.80 2.06 -18.55
N GLU A 91 19.50 1.32 -17.70
CA GLU A 91 20.96 1.37 -17.59
C GLU A 91 21.67 0.76 -18.80
N LEU A 92 21.08 -0.24 -19.46
CA LEU A 92 21.65 -0.87 -20.67
C LEU A 92 21.44 -0.06 -21.95
N LEU A 93 20.64 1.01 -21.91
CA LEU A 93 20.34 1.89 -23.05
C LEU A 93 21.02 3.27 -22.96
N THR A 94 21.95 3.46 -22.02
CA THR A 94 22.75 4.68 -21.84
C THR A 94 24.22 4.38 -22.08
#